data_AF-A0AA88T8V9-F1
#
_entry.id   AF-A0AA88T8V9-F1
#
_cell.length_a   1.000
_cell.length_b   1.000
_cell.length_c   1.000
_cell.angle_alpha   90.00
_cell.angle_beta   90.00
_cell.angle_gamma   90.00
#
_symmetry.space_group_name_H-M   'P 1'
#
loop_
_entity.id
_entity.type
_entity.pdbx_description
1 polymer ?
#
loop_
_entity_poly.entity_id
_entity_poly.type
_entity_poly.pdbx_seq_one_letter_code
_entity_poly.pdbx_strand_id
1 'polypeptide(L)'
;MDSQTYNVKLYIYDLSKGLARQLSPMLLGKQLEGVWHTSIIIHEAEYFFGGQGITHCPPGGTLLGEPDAIVDMGNTEVPKDLFTEYVSSLQESAYSPETYHIFDHNCNAFSSEVAQFLTGRKIPSYITDLPADVLSTPFGQTLRPLIESVTIVPPTDNSINGHYGQR
;
A
#
# COMPACT_ATOMS: atom_id res chain seq x y z
N MET A 1 -33.43 10.36 2.92
CA MET A 1 -32.76 9.58 1.87
C MET A 1 -31.50 9.07 2.50
N ASP A 2 -31.42 7.78 2.79
CA ASP A 2 -30.20 7.20 3.34
C ASP A 2 -29.14 7.27 2.23
N SER A 3 -28.03 7.96 2.48
CA SER A 3 -26.91 7.98 1.55
C SER A 3 -26.34 6.56 1.44
N GLN A 4 -26.11 6.09 0.21
CA GLN A 4 -25.45 4.81 0.00
C GLN A 4 -24.00 4.95 0.46
N THR A 5 -23.61 4.15 1.46
CA THR A 5 -22.24 4.11 1.97
C THR A 5 -21.50 2.87 1.49
N TYR A 6 -20.19 2.98 1.30
CA TYR A 6 -19.29 1.90 0.88
C TYR A 6 -18.24 1.66 1.96
N ASN A 7 -17.98 0.39 2.31
CA ASN A 7 -16.95 0.05 3.30
C ASN A 7 -15.56 0.19 2.67
N VAL A 8 -14.62 0.76 3.43
CA VAL A 8 -13.22 0.93 3.05
C VAL A 8 -12.37 0.11 4.00
N LYS A 9 -11.49 -0.72 3.44
CA LYS A 9 -10.53 -1.52 4.22
C LYS A 9 -9.10 -1.19 3.82
N LEU A 10 -8.20 -1.38 4.75
CA LEU A 10 -6.76 -1.38 4.53
C LEU A 10 -6.28 -2.83 4.65
N TYR A 11 -5.66 -3.35 3.59
CA TYR A 11 -4.93 -4.61 3.66
C TYR A 11 -3.47 -4.31 4.01
N ILE A 12 -2.89 -5.14 4.86
CA ILE A 12 -1.53 -5.02 5.35
C ILE A 12 -0.81 -6.33 5.10
N TYR A 13 0.35 -6.24 4.47
CA TYR A 13 1.23 -7.34 4.15
C TYR A 13 2.59 -7.13 4.79
N ASP A 14 3.15 -8.16 5.40
CA ASP A 14 4.58 -8.21 5.75
C ASP A 14 5.37 -8.82 4.60
N LEU A 15 6.04 -7.96 3.83
CA LEU A 15 6.89 -8.39 2.72
C LEU A 15 8.07 -9.27 3.17
N SER A 16 8.45 -9.21 4.45
CA SER A 16 9.50 -10.05 5.02
C SER A 16 9.00 -11.42 5.48
N LYS A 17 7.67 -11.64 5.52
CA LYS A 17 7.03 -12.87 6.03
C LYS A 17 7.58 -13.32 7.39
N GLY A 18 7.74 -12.37 8.31
CA GLY A 18 8.21 -12.55 9.67
C GLY A 18 9.74 -12.51 9.84
N LEU A 19 10.51 -12.46 8.75
CA LEU A 19 11.98 -12.40 8.82
C LEU A 19 12.48 -11.09 9.42
N ALA A 20 11.82 -9.96 9.13
CA ALA A 20 12.19 -8.68 9.73
C ALA A 20 12.06 -8.74 11.25
N ARG A 21 11.01 -9.37 11.77
CA ARG A 21 10.82 -9.56 13.21
C ARG A 21 11.93 -10.40 13.84
N GLN A 22 12.42 -11.42 13.16
CA GLN A 22 13.47 -12.29 13.68
C GLN A 22 14.87 -11.66 13.60
N LEU A 23 15.16 -10.94 12.53
CA LEU A 23 16.53 -10.48 12.21
C LEU A 23 16.80 -9.04 12.62
N SER A 24 15.77 -8.20 12.73
CA SER A 24 15.95 -6.77 13.02
C SER A 24 16.72 -6.46 14.31
N PRO A 25 16.55 -7.19 15.44
CA PRO A 25 17.33 -6.87 16.64
C PRO A 25 18.83 -7.06 16.43
N MET A 26 19.23 -8.07 15.65
CA MET A 26 20.63 -8.36 15.35
C MET A 26 21.22 -7.38 14.33
N LEU A 27 20.46 -7.04 13.29
CA LEU A 27 20.96 -6.21 12.19
C LEU A 27 20.87 -4.71 12.47
N LEU A 28 19.76 -4.27 13.05
CA LEU A 28 19.44 -2.86 13.28
C LEU A 28 19.66 -2.41 14.73
N GLY A 29 19.84 -3.35 15.66
CA GLY A 29 19.82 -3.04 17.09
C GLY A 29 18.44 -2.56 17.57
N LYS A 30 17.40 -2.77 16.77
CA LYS A 30 16.03 -2.30 16.98
C LYS A 30 15.05 -3.36 16.52
N GLN A 31 14.00 -3.60 17.30
CA GLN A 31 12.93 -4.50 16.92
C GLN A 31 12.03 -3.82 15.88
N LEU A 32 11.91 -4.44 14.71
CA LEU A 32 10.88 -4.15 13.72
C LEU A 32 9.89 -5.31 13.69
N GLU A 33 8.60 -5.02 13.55
CA GLU A 33 7.57 -6.07 13.51
C GLU A 33 7.34 -6.64 12.11
N GLY A 34 7.76 -5.93 11.06
CA GLY A 34 7.57 -6.34 9.67
C GLY A 34 8.11 -5.31 8.68
N VAL A 35 8.06 -5.64 7.40
CA VAL A 35 8.24 -4.70 6.28
C VAL A 35 6.90 -4.50 5.61
N TRP A 36 6.25 -3.39 5.93
CA TRP A 36 4.84 -3.20 5.60
C TRP A 36 4.62 -2.74 4.17
N HIS A 37 3.76 -3.46 3.47
CA HIS A 37 3.09 -3.01 2.25
C HIS A 37 1.60 -2.92 2.53
N THR A 38 0.96 -1.83 2.08
CA THR A 38 -0.49 -1.66 2.23
C THR A 38 -1.21 -1.33 0.93
N SER A 39 -2.50 -1.62 0.92
CA SER A 39 -3.41 -1.32 -0.17
C SER A 39 -4.81 -0.96 0.35
N ILE A 40 -5.55 -0.18 -0.43
CA ILE A 40 -6.92 0.25 -0.11
C ILE A 40 -7.93 -0.61 -0.85
N ILE A 41 -8.88 -1.16 -0.11
CA ILE A 41 -9.96 -1.98 -0.66
C ILE A 41 -11.25 -1.17 -0.60
N ILE A 42 -11.82 -0.91 -1.77
CA ILE A 42 -13.10 -0.22 -1.95
C ILE A 42 -13.70 -0.66 -3.29
N HIS A 43 -15.04 -0.70 -3.41
CA HIS A 43 -15.73 -1.04 -4.65
C HIS A 43 -15.28 -2.39 -5.25
N GLU A 44 -15.02 -3.37 -4.37
CA GLU A 44 -14.58 -4.74 -4.70
C GLU A 44 -13.22 -4.82 -5.41
N ALA A 45 -12.40 -3.77 -5.31
CA ALA A 45 -11.06 -3.74 -5.86
C ALA A 45 -10.04 -3.30 -4.80
N GLU A 46 -8.82 -3.83 -4.93
CA GLU A 46 -7.65 -3.49 -4.13
C GLU A 46 -6.75 -2.57 -4.94
N TYR A 47 -6.48 -1.37 -4.42
CA TYR A 47 -5.67 -0.32 -5.05
C TYR A 47 -4.37 -0.13 -4.29
N PHE A 48 -3.26 -0.05 -5.01
CA PHE A 48 -1.94 0.17 -4.43
C PHE A 48 -1.03 0.94 -5.38
N PHE A 49 0.00 1.59 -4.82
CA PHE A 49 1.03 2.29 -5.58
C PHE A 49 2.35 1.54 -5.50
N GLY A 50 3.04 1.44 -6.64
CA GLY A 50 4.35 0.81 -6.74
C GLY A 50 5.15 1.35 -7.92
N GLY A 51 6.22 0.66 -8.28
CA GLY A 51 7.08 1.04 -9.42
C GLY A 51 6.43 1.09 -10.79
N GLN A 52 5.17 0.66 -10.92
CA GLN A 52 4.39 0.76 -12.16
C GLN A 52 3.32 1.85 -12.10
N GLY A 53 3.32 2.70 -11.06
CA GLY A 53 2.24 3.66 -10.82
C GLY A 53 1.15 3.08 -9.92
N ILE A 54 -0.05 3.65 -9.99
CA ILE A 54 -1.21 3.13 -9.29
C ILE A 54 -1.80 1.95 -10.08
N THR A 55 -1.93 0.81 -9.42
CA THR A 55 -2.51 -0.40 -10.00
C THR A 55 -3.65 -0.87 -9.12
N HIS A 56 -4.56 -1.65 -9.71
CA HIS A 56 -5.60 -2.34 -8.95
C HIS A 56 -5.78 -3.78 -9.40
N CYS A 57 -6.32 -4.61 -8.51
CA CYS A 57 -6.67 -6.00 -8.77
C CYS A 57 -7.86 -6.41 -7.88
N PRO A 58 -8.44 -7.61 -8.05
CA PRO A 58 -9.35 -8.16 -7.04
C PRO A 58 -8.63 -8.26 -5.68
N PRO A 59 -9.32 -8.10 -4.54
CA PRO A 59 -8.71 -8.23 -3.22
C PRO A 59 -7.94 -9.55 -3.04
N GLY A 60 -6.66 -9.46 -2.65
CA GLY A 60 -5.76 -10.60 -2.54
C GLY A 60 -5.24 -11.13 -3.89
N GLY A 61 -5.45 -10.41 -4.98
CA GLY A 61 -5.15 -10.84 -6.35
C GLY A 61 -3.70 -10.66 -6.81
N THR A 62 -2.81 -10.22 -5.91
CA THR A 62 -1.37 -10.17 -6.18
C THR A 62 -0.69 -11.49 -5.79
N LEU A 63 0.55 -11.73 -6.23
CA LEU A 63 1.32 -12.89 -5.76
C LEU A 63 1.67 -12.82 -4.26
N LEU A 64 1.36 -11.72 -3.56
CA LEU A 64 1.45 -11.67 -2.09
C LEU A 64 0.38 -12.54 -1.42
N GLY A 65 -0.69 -12.88 -2.14
CA GLY A 65 -1.80 -13.69 -1.66
C GLY A 65 -2.70 -12.94 -0.68
N GLU A 66 -3.18 -13.64 0.35
CA GLU A 66 -4.01 -13.07 1.41
C GLU A 66 -3.21 -12.07 2.28
N PRO A 67 -3.85 -10.98 2.76
CA PRO A 67 -3.21 -10.04 3.65
C PRO A 67 -2.91 -10.64 5.03
N ASP A 68 -1.80 -10.21 5.63
CA ASP A 68 -1.42 -10.60 7.00
C ASP A 68 -2.33 -9.94 8.05
N ALA A 69 -2.90 -8.76 7.74
CA ALA A 69 -3.95 -8.12 8.54
C ALA A 69 -4.90 -7.27 7.69
N ILE A 70 -6.14 -7.14 8.17
CA ILE A 70 -7.18 -6.29 7.57
C ILE A 70 -7.64 -5.28 8.62
N VAL A 71 -7.63 -4.00 8.28
CA VAL A 71 -8.11 -2.92 9.15
C VAL A 71 -9.33 -2.27 8.51
N ASP A 72 -10.41 -2.11 9.30
CA ASP A 72 -11.60 -1.37 8.88
C ASP A 72 -11.32 0.14 8.98
N MET A 73 -11.34 0.82 7.84
CA MET A 73 -11.12 2.27 7.76
C MET A 73 -12.43 3.06 7.91
N GLY A 74 -13.57 2.38 7.95
CA GLY A 74 -14.91 2.95 8.06
C GLY A 74 -15.64 2.95 6.72
N ASN A 75 -16.55 3.91 6.58
CA ASN A 75 -17.39 4.04 5.41
C ASN A 75 -17.17 5.36 4.69
N THR A 76 -17.40 5.35 3.38
CA THR A 76 -17.38 6.53 2.53
C THR A 76 -18.69 6.65 1.74
N GLU A 77 -19.06 7.87 1.36
CA GLU A 77 -20.16 8.13 0.43
C GLU A 77 -19.67 8.32 -1.01
N VAL A 78 -18.34 8.27 -1.24
CA VAL A 78 -17.73 8.47 -2.56
C VAL A 78 -18.09 7.33 -3.50
N PRO A 79 -18.86 7.59 -4.58
CA PRO A 79 -19.21 6.57 -5.57
C PRO A 79 -18.00 6.13 -6.39
N LYS A 80 -18.12 4.96 -7.03
CA LYS A 80 -17.04 4.35 -7.82
C LYS A 80 -16.49 5.26 -8.92
N ASP A 81 -17.36 5.97 -9.64
CA ASP A 81 -16.95 6.82 -10.76
C ASP A 81 -16.09 8.00 -10.27
N LEU A 82 -16.51 8.69 -9.21
CA LEU A 82 -15.74 9.77 -8.60
C LEU A 82 -14.41 9.27 -8.01
N PHE A 83 -14.41 8.09 -7.40
CA PHE A 83 -13.19 7.49 -6.90
C PHE A 83 -12.21 7.15 -8.04
N THR A 84 -12.72 6.65 -9.16
CA THR A 84 -11.92 6.32 -10.34
C THR A 84 -11.29 7.58 -10.93
N GLU A 85 -12.06 8.66 -11.08
CA GLU A 85 -11.55 9.97 -11.52
C GLU A 85 -10.47 10.52 -10.58
N TYR A 86 -10.68 10.40 -9.27
CA TYR A 86 -9.69 10.80 -8.26
C TYR A 86 -8.38 10.02 -8.40
N VAL A 87 -8.45 8.69 -8.51
CA VAL A 87 -7.26 7.83 -8.69
C VAL A 87 -6.53 8.16 -10.00
N SER A 88 -7.25 8.37 -11.11
CA SER A 88 -6.65 8.80 -12.38
C SER A 88 -5.92 10.14 -12.23
N SER A 89 -6.54 11.12 -11.55
CA SER A 89 -5.91 12.41 -11.26
C SER A 89 -4.64 12.26 -10.42
N LEU A 90 -4.65 11.39 -9.39
CA LEU A 90 -3.46 11.09 -8.59
C LEU A 90 -2.34 10.49 -9.45
N GLN A 91 -2.66 9.54 -10.32
CA GLN A 91 -1.68 8.89 -11.18
C GLN A 91 -1.00 9.88 -12.13
N GLU A 92 -1.75 10.84 -12.68
CA GLU A 92 -1.21 11.86 -13.59
C GLU A 92 -0.38 12.94 -12.88
N SER A 93 -0.68 13.23 -11.62
CA SER A 93 -0.12 14.40 -10.92
C SER A 93 0.98 14.06 -9.92
N ALA A 94 0.76 13.07 -9.06
CA ALA A 94 1.60 12.82 -7.88
C ALA A 94 2.08 11.38 -7.75
N TYR A 95 1.41 10.40 -8.38
CA TYR A 95 1.67 8.97 -8.23
C TYR A 95 1.95 8.29 -9.57
N SER A 96 2.83 8.89 -10.37
CA SER A 96 3.38 8.25 -11.57
C SER A 96 4.48 7.25 -11.19
N PRO A 97 4.82 6.27 -12.05
CA PRO A 97 5.89 5.30 -11.79
C PRO A 97 7.21 5.94 -11.34
N GLU A 98 7.56 7.08 -11.91
CA GLU A 98 8.81 7.81 -11.70
C GLU A 98 8.87 8.53 -10.36
N THR A 99 7.71 8.76 -9.73
CA THR A 99 7.61 9.41 -8.41
C THR A 99 7.82 8.42 -7.26
N TYR A 100 7.85 7.12 -7.52
CA TYR A 100 7.99 6.12 -6.47
C TYR A 100 9.33 6.28 -5.73
N HIS A 101 9.24 6.38 -4.41
CA HIS A 101 10.40 6.37 -3.52
C HIS A 101 10.09 5.61 -2.23
N ILE A 102 10.95 4.63 -1.91
CA ILE A 102 10.69 3.64 -0.86
C ILE A 102 10.48 4.25 0.54
N PHE A 103 11.03 5.43 0.84
CA PHE A 103 10.99 5.99 2.18
C PHE A 103 9.86 6.98 2.43
N ASP A 104 9.49 7.79 1.46
CA ASP A 104 8.56 8.91 1.65
C ASP A 104 7.42 8.96 0.62
N HIS A 105 7.54 8.27 -0.51
CA HIS A 105 6.53 8.25 -1.56
C HIS A 105 6.29 6.82 -2.10
N ASN A 106 5.63 6.01 -1.27
CA ASN A 106 5.44 4.57 -1.50
C ASN A 106 3.97 4.15 -1.33
N CYS A 107 3.71 2.84 -1.38
CA CYS A 107 2.37 2.27 -1.16
C CYS A 107 1.66 2.74 0.13
N ASN A 108 2.41 2.97 1.20
CA ASN A 108 1.88 3.38 2.51
C ASN A 108 1.48 4.86 2.48
N ALA A 109 2.29 5.72 1.82
CA ALA A 109 1.96 7.12 1.60
C ALA A 109 0.67 7.25 0.79
N PHE A 110 0.60 6.53 -0.34
CA PHE A 110 -0.59 6.43 -1.18
C PHE A 110 -1.82 5.97 -0.38
N SER A 111 -1.71 4.84 0.34
CA SER A 111 -2.82 4.29 1.13
C SER A 111 -3.29 5.26 2.21
N SER A 112 -2.37 6.00 2.84
CA SER A 112 -2.72 7.03 3.82
C SER A 112 -3.48 8.20 3.21
N GLU A 113 -3.07 8.67 2.04
CA GLU A 113 -3.73 9.78 1.35
C GLU A 113 -5.13 9.39 0.89
N VAL A 114 -5.25 8.22 0.26
CA VAL A 114 -6.54 7.69 -0.21
C VAL A 114 -7.48 7.40 0.95
N ALA A 115 -7.00 6.78 2.04
CA ALA A 115 -7.82 6.56 3.23
C ALA A 115 -8.34 7.89 3.82
N GLN A 116 -7.48 8.92 3.84
CA GLN A 116 -7.84 10.24 4.34
C GLN A 116 -8.89 10.91 3.45
N PHE A 117 -8.78 10.80 2.13
CA PHE A 117 -9.79 11.29 1.19
C PHE A 117 -11.15 10.58 1.39
N LEU A 118 -11.14 9.26 1.50
CA LEU A 118 -12.38 8.47 1.56
C LEU A 118 -13.08 8.54 2.92
N THR A 119 -12.32 8.55 4.01
CA THR A 119 -12.86 8.31 5.38
C THR A 119 -12.47 9.39 6.39
N GLY A 120 -11.59 10.33 6.01
CA GLY A 120 -11.01 11.31 6.94
C GLY A 120 -9.97 10.72 7.90
N ARG A 121 -9.61 9.43 7.76
CA ARG A 121 -8.67 8.73 8.65
C ARG A 121 -7.38 8.41 7.92
N LYS A 122 -6.26 8.52 8.62
CA LYS A 122 -4.96 8.01 8.17
C LYS A 122 -4.81 6.54 8.55
N ILE A 123 -3.91 5.84 7.86
CA ILE A 123 -3.53 4.47 8.22
C ILE A 123 -2.73 4.46 9.54
N PRO A 124 -2.58 3.30 10.22
CA PRO A 124 -1.83 3.21 11.46
C PRO A 124 -0.38 3.72 11.33
N SER A 125 0.05 4.56 12.27
CA SER A 125 1.34 5.25 12.16
C SER A 125 2.56 4.31 12.19
N TYR A 126 2.48 3.16 12.86
CA TYR A 126 3.55 2.16 12.87
C TYR A 126 3.92 1.64 11.46
N ILE A 127 3.03 1.84 10.48
CA ILE A 127 3.27 1.53 9.06
C ILE A 127 4.02 2.67 8.38
N THR A 128 3.55 3.91 8.55
CA THR A 128 4.14 5.10 7.91
C THR A 128 5.47 5.51 8.53
N ASP A 129 5.71 5.17 9.79
CA ASP A 129 6.90 5.56 10.55
C ASP A 129 8.07 4.57 10.35
N LEU A 130 7.82 3.40 9.75
CA LEU A 130 8.82 2.35 9.50
C LEU A 130 10.09 2.85 8.77
N PRO A 131 9.99 3.63 7.67
CA PRO A 131 11.14 4.29 7.04
C PRO A 131 12.04 5.06 8.01
N ALA A 132 11.43 5.92 8.84
CA ALA A 132 12.15 6.73 9.81
C ALA A 132 12.80 5.86 10.89
N ASP A 133 12.10 4.80 11.30
CA ASP A 133 12.63 3.83 12.27
C ASP A 133 13.88 3.12 11.77
N VAL A 134 13.91 2.70 10.51
CA VAL A 134 15.09 2.09 9.86
C VAL A 134 16.23 3.10 9.76
N LEU A 135 15.95 4.30 9.24
CA LEU A 135 16.95 5.35 9.02
C LEU A 135 17.50 5.93 10.33
N SER A 136 16.82 5.76 11.46
CA SER A 136 17.35 6.13 12.77
C SER A 136 18.54 5.26 13.25
N THR A 137 18.85 4.18 12.55
CA THR A 137 19.90 3.22 12.93
C THR A 137 21.19 3.39 12.11
N PRO A 138 22.39 3.14 12.67
CA PRO A 138 23.64 3.19 11.91
C PRO A 138 23.67 2.25 10.70
N PHE A 139 23.06 1.07 10.84
CA PHE A 139 22.94 0.11 9.74
C PHE A 139 22.03 0.63 8.64
N GLY A 140 20.87 1.19 8.99
CA GLY A 140 19.96 1.82 8.03
C GLY A 140 20.60 2.99 7.27
N GLN A 141 21.39 3.83 7.94
CA GLN A 141 22.15 4.89 7.28
C GLN A 141 23.22 4.34 6.32
N THR A 142 23.87 3.24 6.70
CA THR A 142 24.90 2.59 5.86
C THR A 142 24.29 1.97 4.59
N LEU A 143 23.12 1.34 4.72
CA LEU A 143 22.42 0.71 3.59
C LEU A 143 21.49 1.65 2.82
N ARG A 144 21.33 2.90 3.27
CA ARG A 144 20.42 3.87 2.66
C ARG A 144 20.51 3.92 1.13
N PRO A 145 21.70 4.03 0.49
CA PRO A 145 21.78 4.09 -0.97
C PRO A 145 21.28 2.81 -1.66
N LEU A 146 21.46 1.65 -1.02
CA LEU A 146 20.97 0.37 -1.55
C LEU A 146 19.44 0.28 -1.40
N ILE A 147 18.89 0.73 -0.26
CA ILE A 147 17.45 0.73 -0.02
C ILE A 147 16.74 1.72 -0.96
N GLU A 148 17.28 2.92 -1.18
CA GLU A 148 16.71 3.92 -2.12
C GLU A 148 16.64 3.40 -3.56
N SER A 149 17.49 2.44 -3.94
CA SER A 149 17.45 1.81 -5.25
C SER A 149 16.36 0.73 -5.39
N VAL A 150 15.66 0.39 -4.30
CA VAL A 150 14.62 -0.65 -4.30
C VAL A 150 13.28 -0.06 -4.70
N THR A 151 12.69 -0.67 -5.72
CA THR A 151 11.33 -0.39 -6.16
C THR A 151 10.43 -1.58 -5.87
N ILE A 152 9.30 -1.35 -5.18
CA ILE A 152 8.35 -2.41 -4.85
C ILE A 152 7.29 -2.46 -5.95
N VAL A 153 7.13 -3.64 -6.54
CA VAL A 153 6.11 -3.93 -7.56
C VAL A 153 5.47 -5.28 -7.21
N PRO A 154 4.34 -5.30 -6.50
CA PRO A 154 3.59 -6.54 -6.28
C PRO A 154 3.06 -7.03 -7.64
N PRO A 155 3.53 -8.17 -8.16
CA PRO A 155 3.02 -8.69 -9.42
C PRO A 155 1.57 -9.15 -9.23
N THR A 156 0.69 -8.71 -10.13
CA THR A 156 -0.69 -9.18 -10.20
C THR A 156 -0.73 -10.55 -10.87
N ASP A 157 -1.56 -11.47 -10.38
CA ASP A 157 -1.73 -12.74 -11.06
C ASP A 157 -2.53 -12.55 -12.37
N ASN A 158 -1.83 -12.66 -13.51
CA ASN A 158 -2.44 -12.58 -14.83
C ASN A 158 -3.38 -13.76 -15.16
N SER A 159 -3.44 -14.81 -14.33
CA SER A 159 -4.36 -15.93 -14.52
C SER A 159 -5.84 -15.55 -14.35
N ILE A 160 -6.13 -14.40 -13.73
CA ILE A 160 -7.50 -13.91 -13.47
C ILE A 160 -8.01 -12.94 -14.57
N ASN A 161 -7.12 -12.38 -15.40
CA ASN A 161 -7.49 -11.44 -16.47
C ASN A 161 -8.18 -12.08 -17.70
N GLY A 162 -8.50 -13.37 -17.66
CA GLY A 162 -9.05 -14.12 -18.79
C GLY A 162 -10.57 -14.08 -18.99
N HIS A 163 -11.37 -13.40 -18.17
CA HIS A 163 -12.84 -13.52 -18.24
C HIS A 163 -13.69 -12.23 -18.25
N TYR A 164 -13.10 -11.03 -18.19
CA TYR A 164 -13.87 -9.77 -18.27
C TYR A 164 -13.63 -9.00 -19.57
N GLY A 165 -13.75 -9.70 -20.70
CA GLY A 165 -13.59 -9.12 -22.02
C GLY A 165 -14.20 -9.98 -23.12
N GLN A 166 -15.53 -10.13 -23.09
CA GLN A 166 -16.44 -10.28 -24.23
C GLN A 166 -17.76 -10.91 -23.77
N ARG A 167 -18.79 -10.07 -23.60
CA ARG A 167 -20.15 -10.27 -24.13
C ARG A 167 -21.02 -9.07 -23.81
#